data_AF-A0A379JHP6-F1
#
_entry.id   AF-A0A379JHP6-F1
#
_cell.length_a   1.000
_cell.length_b   1.000
_cell.length_c   1.000
_cell.angle_alpha   90.00
_cell.angle_beta   90.00
_cell.angle_gamma   90.00
#
_symmetry.space_group_name_H-M   'P 1'
#
loop_
_entity.id
_entity.type
_entity.pdbx_description
1 polymer ?
#
loop_
_entity_poly.entity_id
_entity_poly.type
_entity_poly.pdbx_seq_one_letter_code
_entity_poly.pdbx_strand_id
1 'polypeptide(L)' 'MSATCPTCAWPTPTTVSTHGDVRYLRCVCGRWLIQERGAVLATAGESVFADSE' A
#
# COMPACT_ATOMS: atom_id res chain seq x y z
N MET A 1 10.76 -7.52 4.30
CA MET A 1 11.07 -6.96 2.96
C MET A 1 10.08 -5.84 2.67
N SER A 2 10.56 -4.72 2.12
CA SER A 2 9.70 -3.61 1.71
C SER A 2 8.88 -4.02 0.49
N ALA A 3 7.56 -3.83 0.56
CA ALA A 3 6.67 -4.06 -0.57
C ALA A 3 7.01 -3.06 -1.69
N THR A 4 7.27 -3.51 -2.92
CA THR A 4 7.35 -2.58 -4.06
C THR A 4 5.96 -2.42 -4.66
N CYS A 5 5.53 -1.18 -4.94
CA CYS A 5 4.24 -0.97 -5.58
C CYS A 5 4.28 -1.48 -7.03
N PRO A 6 3.39 -2.40 -7.45
CA PRO A 6 3.37 -2.93 -8.81
C PRO A 6 2.90 -1.92 -9.86
N THR A 7 2.33 -0.78 -9.44
CA THR A 7 1.81 0.25 -10.37
C THR A 7 2.82 1.33 -10.72
N CYS A 8 3.57 1.85 -9.74
CA CYS A 8 4.52 2.96 -9.97
C CYS A 8 5.97 2.62 -9.60
N ALA A 9 6.25 1.36 -9.25
CA ALA A 9 7.56 0.87 -8.81
C ALA A 9 8.13 1.56 -7.56
N TRP A 10 7.33 2.31 -6.79
CA TRP A 10 7.79 2.93 -5.55
C TRP A 10 8.22 1.85 -4.53
N PRO A 11 9.46 1.90 -4.01
CA PRO A 11 10.05 0.79 -3.25
C PRO A 11 9.67 0.80 -1.76
N THR A 12 9.12 1.92 -1.25
CA THR A 12 8.85 2.12 0.19
C THR A 12 7.43 2.68 0.46
N PRO A 13 6.36 1.94 0.15
CA PRO A 13 5.00 2.27 0.57
C PRO A 13 4.91 2.35 2.11
N THR A 14 4.16 3.32 2.61
CA THR A 14 4.02 3.58 4.05
C THR A 14 3.00 2.63 4.65
N THR A 15 3.33 1.92 5.73
CA THR A 15 2.33 1.12 6.47
C THR A 15 1.37 2.05 7.20
N VAL A 16 0.06 1.90 6.97
CA VAL A 16 -0.99 2.69 7.63
C VAL A 16 -1.63 1.91 8.78
N SER A 17 -1.86 0.60 8.61
CA SER A 17 -2.39 -0.26 9.66
C SER A 17 -1.85 -1.68 9.57
N THR A 18 -1.92 -2.43 10.68
CA THR A 18 -1.46 -3.82 10.79
C THR A 18 -2.48 -4.63 11.60
N HIS A 19 -2.84 -5.82 11.09
CA HIS A 19 -3.76 -6.76 11.71
C HIS A 19 -3.16 -8.17 11.61
N GLY A 20 -2.48 -8.62 12.65
CA GLY A 20 -1.71 -9.87 12.63
C GLY A 20 -0.59 -9.82 11.58
N ASP A 21 -0.56 -10.81 10.69
CA ASP A 21 0.42 -10.92 9.60
C ASP A 21 0.12 -9.98 8.41
N VAL A 22 -1.06 -9.33 8.41
CA VAL A 22 -1.53 -8.47 7.32
C VAL A 22 -1.20 -7.00 7.61
N ARG A 23 -0.62 -6.32 6.63
CA ARG A 23 -0.31 -4.89 6.64
C ARG A 23 -1.04 -4.21 5.49
N TYR A 24 -1.65 -3.06 5.79
CA TYR A 24 -2.25 -2.19 4.79
C TYR A 24 -1.31 -1.01 4.59
N LEU A 25 -0.79 -0.88 3.37
CA LEU A 25 0.17 0.16 3.01
C LEU A 25 -0.40 1.14 2.00
N ARG A 26 0.08 2.37 2.07
CA ARG A 26 -0.22 3.46 1.15
C ARG A 26 0.97 3.77 0.27
N CYS A 27 0.76 3.76 -1.04
CA CYS A 27 1.76 4.22 -1.99
C CYS A 27 1.56 5.71 -2.32
N VAL A 28 2.65 6.41 -2.65
CA VAL A 28 2.64 7.81 -3.10
C VAL A 28 1.83 8.02 -4.39
N CYS A 29 1.64 6.97 -5.20
CA CYS A 29 0.79 7.04 -6.39
C CYS A 29 -0.72 6.94 -6.09
N GLY A 30 -1.11 6.87 -4.82
CA GLY A 30 -2.52 6.84 -4.43
C GLY A 30 -3.15 5.45 -4.41
N ARG A 31 -2.34 4.38 -4.42
CA ARG A 31 -2.85 2.99 -4.29
C ARG A 31 -2.69 2.44 -2.88
N TRP A 32 -3.65 1.59 -2.51
CA TRP A 32 -3.55 0.72 -1.35
C TRP A 32 -2.89 -0.60 -1.73
N LEU A 33 -1.96 -1.04 -0.90
CA LEU A 33 -1.33 -2.35 -1.01
C LEU A 33 -1.68 -3.17 0.24
N ILE A 34 -2.03 -4.43 0.05
CA ILE A 34 -2.23 -5.38 1.13
C ILE A 34 -1.05 -6.34 1.10
N GLN A 35 -0.28 -6.35 2.17
CA GLN A 35 0.90 -7.21 2.32
C GLN A 35 0.62 -8.26 3.40
N GLU A 36 0.95 -9.51 3.14
CA GLU A 36 0.97 -10.56 4.15
C GLU A 36 2.36 -11.21 4.15
N ARG A 37 2.96 -11.39 5.33
CA ARG A 37 4.28 -12.04 5.49
C ARG A 37 5.38 -11.53 4.55
N GLY A 38 5.31 -10.24 4.19
CA GLY A 38 6.28 -9.58 3.32
C GLY A 38 5.95 -9.58 1.82
N ALA A 39 4.93 -10.31 1.36
CA ALA A 39 4.50 -10.33 -0.03
C ALA A 39 3.27 -9.43 -0.24
N VAL A 40 3.24 -8.65 -1.33
CA VAL A 40 2.04 -7.91 -1.73
C VAL A 40 1.05 -8.91 -2.32
N LEU A 41 -0.05 -9.15 -1.61
CA LEU A 41 -1.09 -10.10 -2.02
C LEU A 41 -2.10 -9.46 -2.96
N ALA A 42 -2.41 -8.17 -2.75
CA ALA A 42 -3.43 -7.47 -3.51
C ALA A 42 -3.19 -5.96 -3.53
N THR A 43 -3.72 -5.32 -4.56
CA THR A 43 -3.94 -3.87 -4.59
C THR A 43 -5.42 -3.60 -4.42
N ALA A 44 -5.82 -2.88 -3.38
CA ALA A 44 -7.15 -2.28 -3.38
C ALA A 44 -7.11 -1.04 -4.29
N GLY A 45 -8.22 -0.76 -4.98
CA GLY A 45 -8.31 0.21 -6.08
C GLY A 45 -7.80 1.62 -5.75
N GLU A 46 -7.79 2.47 -6.77
CA GLU A 46 -7.39 3.86 -6.60
C GLU A 46 -8.25 4.53 -5.53
N SER A 47 -7.57 5.16 -4.60
CA SER A 47 -8.19 6.02 -3.59
C SER A 47 -7.55 7.36 -3.84
N VAL A 48 -8.34 8.34 -4.24
CA VAL A 48 -7.83 9.70 -4.33
C VAL A 48 -7.66 10.20 -2.89
N PHE A 49 -6.59 10.95 -2.62
CA PHE A 49 -6.60 11.80 -1.45
C PHE A 49 -7.74 12.80 -1.69
N ALA A 50 -8.73 12.86 -0.78
CA ALA A 50 -9.73 13.90 -0.88
C ALA A 50 -9.00 15.23 -0.81
N ASP A 51 -9.19 16.08 -1.82
CA ASP A 51 -8.70 17.46 -1.76
C ASP A 51 -9.34 18.07 -0.51
N SER A 52 -8.50 18.46 0.44
CA SER A 52 -8.97 19.16 1.63
C SER A 52 -9.09 20.62 1.23
N GLU A 53 -10.28 21.02 0.77
CA GLU A 53 -10.64 22.44 0.56
C GLU A 53 -10.56 23.23 1.88
#